data_AF-A0A0N4WVR8-F1
#
_entry.id   AF-A0A0N4WVR8-F1
#
_cell.length_a   1.000
_cell.length_b   1.000
_cell.length_c   1.000
_cell.angle_alpha   90.00
_cell.angle_beta   90.00
_cell.angle_gamma   90.00
#
_symmetry.space_group_name_H-M   'P 1'
#
loop_
_entity.id
_entity.type
_entity.pdbx_description
1 polymer ?
#
loop_
_entity_poly.entity_id
_entity_poly.type
_entity_poly.pdbx_seq_one_letter_code
_entity_poly.pdbx_strand_id
1 'polypeptide(L)'
;MLAGRPLAAYFEQKKMAGRRKFLNGILGDDSEHLLAIDRFLHEHSVKDEFLHQAIHTIEFVLGCVSHTASYLRLWALSLAHAQLSEVLWEMVLIRGLSAGGNLITSSILSYVVFFFFAVLSLSILVIMEGLSAFLHALRLHWVEFQSKFYQGAGHAFRPYSLQECLETAQHLSEVTEDVKNVA
;
A
#
# COMPACT_ATOMS: atom_id res chain seq x y z
N MET A 1 21.27 1.17 5.67
CA MET A 1 21.44 0.94 4.22
C MET A 1 21.37 2.21 3.35
N LEU A 2 21.10 3.42 3.89
CA LEU A 2 20.81 4.62 3.07
C LEU A 2 22.00 5.51 2.66
N ALA A 3 23.20 5.36 3.24
CA ALA A 3 24.34 6.26 2.94
C ALA A 3 25.39 5.67 1.99
N GLY A 4 25.25 4.38 1.61
CA GLY A 4 26.32 3.64 0.94
C GLY A 4 26.44 3.93 -0.56
N ARG A 5 25.34 4.19 -1.26
CA ARG A 5 25.33 4.33 -2.73
C ARG A 5 26.07 5.56 -3.26
N PRO A 6 25.96 6.76 -2.66
CA PRO A 6 26.72 7.92 -3.16
C PRO A 6 28.22 7.82 -2.83
N LEU A 7 28.58 7.23 -1.69
CA LEU A 7 29.99 7.08 -1.29
C LEU A 7 30.69 5.97 -2.08
N ALA A 8 29.99 4.87 -2.38
CA ALA A 8 30.48 3.80 -3.24
C ALA A 8 30.67 4.28 -4.69
N ALA A 9 29.74 5.09 -5.20
CA ALA A 9 29.90 5.75 -6.51
C ALA A 9 31.14 6.65 -6.52
N TYR A 10 31.38 7.46 -5.48
CA TYR A 10 32.57 8.30 -5.37
C TYR A 10 33.89 7.50 -5.33
N PHE A 11 33.91 6.35 -4.64
CA PHE A 11 35.08 5.48 -4.59
C PHE A 11 35.35 4.75 -5.93
N GLU A 12 34.30 4.28 -6.60
CA GLU A 12 34.38 3.73 -7.97
C GLU A 12 34.86 4.79 -8.96
N GLN A 13 34.38 6.02 -8.83
CA GLN A 13 34.76 7.16 -9.67
C GLN A 13 36.25 7.49 -9.53
N LYS A 14 36.81 7.42 -8.31
CA LYS A 14 38.25 7.63 -8.07
C LYS A 14 39.11 6.54 -8.72
N LYS A 15 38.61 5.30 -8.80
CA LYS A 15 39.26 4.17 -9.46
C LYS A 15 39.21 4.29 -11.00
N MET A 16 38.08 4.75 -11.55
CA MET A 16 37.89 4.99 -12.99
C MET A 16 38.69 6.20 -13.51
N ALA A 17 38.85 7.25 -12.70
CA ALA A 17 39.66 8.43 -13.06
C ALA A 17 41.15 8.09 -13.28
N GLY A 18 41.70 7.15 -12.50
CA GLY A 18 43.06 6.64 -12.72
C GLY A 18 43.21 5.88 -14.05
N ARG A 19 42.19 5.10 -14.43
CA ARG A 19 42.16 4.35 -15.70
C ARG A 19 41.96 5.27 -16.91
N ARG A 20 41.17 6.34 -16.79
CA ARG A 20 41.03 7.38 -17.82
C ARG A 20 42.33 8.14 -18.05
N LYS A 21 43.09 8.47 -17.01
CA LYS A 21 44.43 9.09 -17.14
C LYS A 21 45.40 8.22 -17.94
N PHE A 22 45.32 6.90 -17.77
CA PHE A 22 46.12 5.95 -18.54
C PHE A 22 45.69 5.88 -20.01
N LEU A 23 44.37 5.82 -20.29
CA LEU A 23 43.87 5.86 -21.67
C LEU A 23 44.15 7.20 -22.39
N ASN A 24 44.09 8.34 -21.69
CA ASN A 24 44.42 9.66 -22.25
C ASN A 24 45.90 9.81 -22.60
N GLY A 25 46.79 9.02 -21.98
CA GLY A 25 48.19 8.94 -22.41
C GLY A 25 48.38 8.22 -23.75
N ILE A 26 47.34 7.54 -24.25
CA ILE A 26 47.38 6.71 -25.46
C ILE A 26 46.59 7.34 -26.62
N LEU A 27 45.52 8.10 -26.36
CA LEU A 27 44.72 8.82 -27.37
C LEU A 27 44.84 10.34 -27.20
N GLY A 28 45.63 10.97 -28.07
CA GLY A 28 45.87 12.42 -28.09
C GLY A 28 44.79 13.25 -28.81
N ASP A 29 44.72 14.51 -28.40
CA ASP A 29 44.11 15.73 -28.98
C ASP A 29 42.58 15.80 -29.20
N ASP A 30 41.90 14.74 -29.65
CA ASP A 30 40.43 14.77 -29.86
C ASP A 30 39.62 14.58 -28.55
N SER A 31 40.31 14.39 -27.42
CA SER A 31 39.76 13.98 -26.13
C SER A 31 39.19 15.14 -25.28
N GLU A 32 39.58 16.39 -25.55
CA GLU A 32 39.15 17.57 -24.78
C GLU A 32 37.64 17.85 -24.88
N HIS A 33 37.07 17.74 -26.08
CA HIS A 33 35.64 17.97 -26.31
C HIS A 33 34.76 16.84 -25.75
N LEU A 34 35.20 15.59 -25.88
CA LEU A 34 34.50 14.45 -25.27
C LEU A 34 34.57 14.49 -23.74
N LEU A 35 35.67 14.99 -23.16
CA LEU A 35 35.79 15.21 -21.72
C LEU A 35 34.91 16.35 -21.20
N ALA A 36 34.69 17.40 -21.98
CA ALA A 36 33.75 18.46 -21.63
C ALA A 36 32.29 17.97 -21.65
N ILE A 37 31.93 17.17 -22.66
CA ILE A 37 30.59 16.57 -22.78
C ILE A 37 30.36 15.52 -21.67
N ASP A 38 31.34 14.64 -21.38
CA ASP A 38 31.27 13.68 -20.26
C ASP A 38 31.14 14.40 -18.91
N ARG A 39 31.89 15.49 -18.70
CA ARG A 39 31.81 16.29 -17.48
C ARG A 39 30.45 16.99 -17.32
N PHE A 40 29.89 17.51 -18.42
CA PHE A 40 28.57 18.15 -18.42
C PHE A 40 27.43 17.14 -18.19
N LEU A 41 27.44 16.00 -18.89
CA LEU A 41 26.48 14.90 -18.68
C LEU A 41 26.56 14.35 -17.26
N HIS A 42 27.77 14.19 -16.74
CA HIS A 42 27.98 13.69 -15.39
C HIS A 42 27.51 14.69 -14.34
N GLU A 43 27.78 15.99 -14.52
CA GLU A 43 27.33 17.03 -13.58
C GLU A 43 25.79 17.11 -13.51
N HIS A 44 25.07 16.92 -14.62
CA HIS A 44 23.61 16.78 -14.60
C HIS A 44 23.16 15.48 -13.90
N SER A 45 23.77 14.34 -14.24
CA SER A 45 23.42 13.05 -13.62
C SER A 45 23.62 13.01 -12.10
N VAL A 46 24.70 13.61 -11.58
CA VAL A 46 24.95 13.66 -10.13
C VAL A 46 23.96 14.59 -9.44
N LYS A 47 23.58 15.70 -10.09
CA LYS A 47 22.55 16.62 -9.58
C LYS A 47 21.18 15.95 -9.53
N ASP A 48 20.82 15.20 -10.57
CA ASP A 48 19.54 14.47 -10.65
C ASP A 48 19.45 13.36 -9.59
N GLU A 49 20.51 12.57 -9.40
CA GLU A 49 20.58 11.55 -8.35
C GLU A 49 20.48 12.19 -6.94
N PHE A 50 21.16 13.32 -6.73
CA PHE A 50 21.11 14.04 -5.46
C PHE A 50 19.72 14.62 -5.19
N LEU A 51 19.06 15.18 -6.21
CA LEU A 51 17.70 15.69 -6.12
C LEU A 51 16.71 14.56 -5.81
N HIS A 52 16.81 13.43 -6.52
CA HIS A 52 15.95 12.27 -6.30
C HIS A 52 16.11 11.72 -4.87
N GLN A 53 17.35 11.61 -4.38
CA GLN A 53 17.64 11.17 -3.02
C GLN A 53 17.16 12.17 -1.97
N ALA A 54 17.26 13.48 -2.23
CA ALA A 54 16.78 14.53 -1.33
C ALA A 54 15.24 14.48 -1.19
N ILE A 55 14.52 14.33 -2.32
CA ILE A 55 13.06 14.19 -2.32
C ILE A 55 12.65 12.93 -1.56
N HIS A 56 13.26 11.78 -1.87
CA HIS A 56 12.98 10.51 -1.18
C HIS A 56 13.26 10.59 0.34
N THR A 57 14.27 11.37 0.76
CA THR A 57 14.56 11.57 2.19
C THR A 57 13.49 12.40 2.89
N ILE A 58 13.03 13.48 2.26
CA ILE A 58 11.95 14.34 2.80
C ILE A 58 10.64 13.56 2.85
N GLU A 59 10.29 12.86 1.77
CA GLU A 59 9.12 11.99 1.68
C GLU A 59 9.16 10.87 2.73
N PHE A 60 10.33 10.28 2.97
CA PHE A 60 10.49 9.26 4.01
C PHE A 60 10.28 9.82 5.42
N VAL A 61 10.83 10.98 5.75
CA VAL A 61 10.66 11.59 7.09
C VAL A 61 9.22 12.02 7.31
N LEU A 62 8.60 12.68 6.31
CA LEU A 62 7.20 13.10 6.37
C LEU A 62 6.26 11.88 6.41
N GLY A 63 6.58 10.83 5.65
CA GLY A 63 5.89 9.55 5.67
C GLY A 63 5.97 8.87 7.03
N CYS A 64 7.15 8.84 7.67
CA CYS A 64 7.30 8.29 9.02
C CYS A 64 6.36 8.97 10.04
N VAL A 65 6.31 10.29 10.06
CA VAL A 65 5.44 11.04 10.97
C VAL A 65 3.95 10.81 10.64
N SER A 66 3.60 10.83 9.34
CA SER A 66 2.23 10.61 8.88
C SER A 66 1.70 9.22 9.23
N HIS A 67 2.51 8.17 9.01
CA HIS A 67 2.15 6.82 9.36
C HIS A 67 1.94 6.69 10.87
N THR A 68 2.87 7.19 11.69
CA THR A 68 2.71 7.18 13.15
C THR A 68 1.43 7.90 13.61
N ALA A 69 1.11 9.07 13.07
CA ALA A 69 -0.11 9.81 13.42
C ALA A 69 -1.39 9.05 13.01
N SER A 70 -1.38 8.37 11.87
CA SER A 70 -2.53 7.62 11.35
C SER A 70 -2.91 6.40 12.20
N TYR A 71 -2.00 5.84 13.02
CA TYR A 71 -2.34 4.79 14.00
C TYR A 71 -3.27 5.27 15.12
N LEU A 72 -3.30 6.57 15.44
CA LEU A 72 -4.19 7.14 16.47
C LEU A 72 -5.66 6.84 16.16
N ARG A 73 -6.00 6.68 14.89
CA ARG A 73 -7.33 6.29 14.41
C ARG A 73 -7.83 4.96 14.98
N LEU A 74 -6.93 3.98 15.17
CA LEU A 74 -7.30 2.70 15.79
C LEU A 74 -7.59 2.86 17.28
N TRP A 75 -6.81 3.71 17.97
CA TRP A 75 -7.06 4.05 19.36
C TRP A 75 -8.38 4.80 19.54
N ALA A 76 -8.67 5.78 18.67
CA ALA A 76 -9.93 6.53 18.71
C ALA A 76 -11.16 5.65 18.43
N LEU A 77 -11.05 4.75 17.45
CA LEU A 77 -12.13 3.79 17.16
C LEU A 77 -12.32 2.80 18.32
N SER A 78 -11.23 2.37 18.98
CA SER A 78 -11.32 1.56 20.19
C SER A 78 -12.00 2.30 21.36
N LEU A 79 -11.74 3.59 21.54
CA LEU A 79 -12.39 4.41 22.57
C LEU A 79 -13.88 4.57 22.29
N ALA A 80 -14.25 4.88 21.04
CA ALA A 80 -15.64 5.03 20.62
C ALA A 80 -16.42 3.71 20.76
N HIS A 81 -15.81 2.59 20.36
CA HIS A 81 -16.41 1.27 20.51
C HIS A 81 -16.67 0.92 21.98
N ALA A 82 -15.71 1.18 22.87
CA ALA A 82 -15.88 0.98 24.31
C ALA A 82 -17.02 1.85 24.88
N GLN A 83 -17.06 3.14 24.51
CA GLN A 83 -18.09 4.06 24.99
C GLN A 83 -19.50 3.70 24.48
N LEU A 84 -19.62 3.32 23.20
CA LEU A 84 -20.89 2.90 22.61
C LEU A 84 -21.40 1.60 23.25
N SER A 85 -20.50 0.66 23.55
CA SER A 85 -20.87 -0.58 24.25
C SER A 85 -21.39 -0.32 25.66
N GLU A 86 -20.77 0.60 26.42
CA GLU A 86 -21.20 0.98 27.76
C GLU A 86 -22.59 1.66 27.74
N VAL A 87 -22.80 2.61 26.83
CA VAL A 87 -24.11 3.28 26.68
C VAL A 87 -25.20 2.28 26.28
N LEU A 88 -24.91 1.34 25.39
CA LEU A 88 -25.87 0.30 24.99
C LEU A 88 -26.22 -0.60 26.19
N TRP A 89 -25.23 -0.99 26.99
CA TRP A 89 -25.44 -1.77 28.21
C TRP A 89 -26.33 -1.04 29.23
N GLU A 90 -26.02 0.21 29.54
CA GLU A 90 -26.80 0.98 30.53
C GLU A 90 -28.21 1.30 30.04
N MET A 91 -28.36 1.73 28.78
CA MET A 91 -29.63 2.22 28.27
C MET A 91 -30.61 1.10 27.89
N VAL A 92 -30.11 -0.04 27.41
CA VAL A 92 -30.96 -1.15 26.94
C VAL A 92 -31.09 -2.24 28.01
N LEU A 93 -29.98 -2.72 28.56
CA LEU A 93 -29.99 -3.90 29.44
C LEU A 93 -30.34 -3.55 30.88
N ILE A 94 -29.70 -2.53 31.47
CA ILE A 94 -29.99 -2.14 32.87
C ILE A 94 -31.41 -1.56 32.99
N ARG A 95 -31.80 -0.64 32.09
CA ARG A 95 -33.16 -0.07 32.10
C ARG A 95 -34.24 -1.08 31.70
N GLY A 96 -33.93 -2.00 30.79
CA GLY A 96 -34.86 -3.05 30.40
C GLY A 96 -35.06 -4.11 31.49
N LEU A 97 -34.06 -4.34 32.34
CA LEU A 97 -34.14 -5.26 33.49
C LEU A 97 -34.78 -4.63 34.73
N SER A 98 -34.71 -3.30 34.89
CA SER A 98 -35.27 -2.58 36.04
C SER A 98 -36.79 -2.36 35.99
N ALA A 99 -37.48 -2.90 34.98
CA ALA A 99 -38.94 -2.89 34.88
C ALA A 99 -39.58 -3.75 35.97
N GLY A 100 -39.93 -3.11 37.10
CA GLY A 100 -40.56 -3.75 38.25
C GLY A 100 -41.98 -4.24 37.96
N GLY A 101 -42.22 -5.53 38.20
CA GLY A 101 -43.52 -6.20 38.05
C GLY A 101 -43.56 -7.54 38.80
N ASN A 102 -44.63 -8.32 38.63
CA ASN A 102 -44.73 -9.67 39.19
C ASN A 102 -43.57 -10.55 38.67
N LEU A 103 -43.03 -11.43 39.53
CA LEU A 103 -41.87 -12.29 39.23
C LEU A 103 -41.96 -13.03 37.89
N ILE A 104 -43.16 -13.51 37.53
CA ILE A 104 -43.41 -14.26 36.30
C ILE A 104 -43.38 -13.33 35.07
N THR A 105 -43.99 -12.15 35.16
CA THR A 105 -44.05 -11.16 34.08
C THR A 105 -42.68 -10.53 33.81
N SER A 106 -41.93 -10.20 34.87
CA SER A 106 -40.58 -9.64 34.73
C SER A 106 -39.58 -10.64 34.12
N SER A 107 -39.77 -11.94 34.34
CA SER A 107 -38.91 -12.98 33.76
C SER A 107 -39.11 -13.17 32.25
N ILE A 108 -40.36 -13.08 31.77
CA ILE A 108 -40.67 -13.14 30.34
C ILE A 108 -40.19 -11.86 29.64
N LEU A 109 -40.39 -10.69 30.27
CA LEU A 109 -39.95 -9.41 29.73
C LEU A 109 -38.43 -9.32 29.60
N SER A 110 -37.67 -9.78 30.61
CA SER A 110 -36.21 -9.75 30.57
C SER A 110 -35.63 -10.64 29.48
N TYR A 111 -36.27 -11.76 29.16
CA TYR A 111 -35.87 -12.63 28.04
C TYR A 111 -36.03 -11.93 26.68
N VAL A 112 -37.15 -11.23 26.46
CA VAL A 112 -37.40 -10.48 25.22
C VAL A 112 -36.45 -9.29 25.08
N VAL A 113 -36.24 -8.55 26.17
CA VAL A 113 -35.28 -7.42 26.20
C VAL A 113 -33.86 -7.92 25.93
N PHE A 114 -33.46 -9.05 26.51
CA PHE A 114 -32.14 -9.65 26.29
C PHE A 114 -31.95 -10.08 24.83
N PHE A 115 -32.98 -10.68 24.22
CA PHE A 115 -32.93 -11.02 22.79
C PHE A 115 -32.74 -9.78 21.91
N PHE A 116 -33.47 -8.70 22.18
CA PHE A 116 -33.33 -7.44 21.46
C PHE A 116 -31.95 -6.80 21.68
N PHE A 117 -31.44 -6.80 22.91
CA PHE A 117 -30.10 -6.35 23.26
C PHE A 117 -29.01 -7.12 22.50
N ALA A 118 -29.14 -8.46 22.41
CA ALA A 118 -28.19 -9.32 21.73
C ALA A 118 -28.15 -9.04 20.22
N VAL A 119 -29.31 -8.86 19.58
CA VAL A 119 -29.40 -8.53 18.14
C VAL A 119 -28.81 -7.15 17.85
N LEU A 120 -29.11 -6.14 18.67
CA LEU A 120 -28.54 -4.79 18.53
C LEU A 120 -27.01 -4.79 18.66
N SER A 121 -26.49 -5.49 19.66
CA SER A 121 -25.04 -5.61 19.88
C SER A 121 -24.36 -6.32 18.72
N LEU A 122 -24.93 -7.42 18.23
CA LEU A 122 -24.39 -8.14 17.08
C LEU A 122 -24.43 -7.29 15.79
N SER A 123 -25.56 -6.64 15.51
CA SER A 123 -25.72 -5.89 14.26
C SER A 123 -24.85 -4.63 14.22
N ILE A 124 -24.79 -3.86 15.30
CA ILE A 124 -24.16 -2.54 15.31
C ILE A 124 -22.71 -2.64 15.81
N LEU A 125 -22.49 -3.18 17.01
CA LEU A 125 -21.16 -3.20 17.63
C LEU A 125 -20.22 -4.21 16.95
N VAL A 126 -20.74 -5.33 16.43
CA VAL A 126 -19.88 -6.35 15.80
C VAL A 126 -19.78 -6.16 14.29
N ILE A 127 -20.91 -6.13 13.57
CA ILE A 127 -20.88 -6.10 12.10
C ILE A 127 -20.48 -4.71 11.58
N MET A 128 -21.19 -3.65 11.96
CA MET A 128 -20.96 -2.31 11.41
C MET A 128 -19.63 -1.69 11.89
N GLU A 129 -19.38 -1.69 13.20
CA GLU A 129 -18.13 -1.17 13.76
C GLU A 129 -16.92 -2.04 13.40
N GLY A 130 -17.08 -3.38 13.38
CA GLY A 130 -16.01 -4.30 12.99
C GLY A 130 -15.58 -4.14 11.52
N LEU A 131 -16.53 -3.94 10.61
CA LEU A 131 -16.23 -3.69 9.19
C LEU A 131 -15.52 -2.33 9.00
N SER A 132 -15.95 -1.29 9.73
CA SER A 132 -15.30 0.02 9.72
C SER A 132 -13.85 -0.07 10.20
N ALA A 133 -13.61 -0.78 11.31
CA ALA A 133 -12.29 -1.05 11.87
C ALA A 133 -11.40 -1.83 10.87
N PHE A 134 -11.96 -2.84 10.22
CA PHE A 134 -11.27 -3.65 9.22
C PHE A 134 -10.82 -2.82 8.00
N LEU A 135 -11.71 -2.01 7.42
CA LEU A 135 -11.35 -1.13 6.31
C LEU A 135 -10.31 -0.09 6.72
N HIS A 136 -10.38 0.37 7.97
CA HIS A 136 -9.37 1.22 8.54
C HIS A 136 -8.00 0.54 8.58
N ALA A 137 -7.93 -0.72 9.03
CA ALA A 137 -6.70 -1.52 9.03
C ALA A 137 -6.19 -1.84 7.60
N LEU A 138 -7.09 -2.08 6.64
CA LEU A 138 -6.73 -2.30 5.24
C LEU A 138 -6.07 -1.05 4.65
N ARG A 139 -6.58 0.14 4.95
CA ARG A 139 -5.95 1.41 4.53
C ARG A 139 -4.55 1.58 5.10
N LEU A 140 -4.35 1.23 6.38
CA LEU A 140 -3.01 1.23 7.00
C LEU A 140 -2.06 0.30 6.24
N HIS A 141 -2.48 -0.94 5.94
CA HIS A 141 -1.67 -1.87 5.16
C HIS A 141 -1.36 -1.35 3.75
N TRP A 142 -2.37 -0.83 3.05
CA TRP A 142 -2.21 -0.38 1.68
C TRP A 142 -1.34 0.87 1.56
N VAL A 143 -1.55 1.88 2.42
CA VAL A 143 -0.86 3.16 2.28
C VAL A 143 0.44 3.18 3.06
N GLU A 144 0.48 2.59 4.26
CA GLU A 144 1.64 2.71 5.14
C GLU A 144 2.62 1.55 5.00
N PHE A 145 2.12 0.33 4.77
CA PHE A 145 2.97 -0.85 4.66
C PHE A 145 3.53 -1.04 3.24
N GLN A 146 2.72 -0.84 2.20
CA GLN A 146 3.19 -0.99 0.81
C GLN A 146 4.12 0.16 0.37
N SER A 147 3.88 1.40 0.80
CA SER A 147 4.70 2.55 0.38
C SER A 147 6.17 2.49 0.84
N LYS A 148 6.52 1.58 1.75
CA LYS A 148 7.90 1.39 2.25
C LYS A 148 8.69 0.29 1.55
N PHE A 149 8.02 -0.72 1.03
CA PHE A 149 8.67 -1.95 0.53
C PHE A 149 8.31 -2.30 -0.92
N TYR A 150 7.24 -1.71 -1.46
CA TYR A 150 6.73 -2.03 -2.79
C TYR A 150 7.10 -0.95 -3.80
N GLN A 151 8.03 -1.28 -4.69
CA GLN A 151 8.48 -0.38 -5.77
C GLN A 151 7.56 -0.38 -7.01
N GLY A 152 6.47 -1.18 -7.02
CA GLY A 152 5.49 -1.16 -8.11
C GLY A 152 5.97 -1.71 -9.46
N ALA A 153 7.23 -2.14 -9.58
CA ALA A 153 7.83 -2.58 -10.83
C ALA A 153 7.59 -4.07 -11.15
N GLY A 154 6.37 -4.56 -10.95
CA GLY A 154 5.99 -5.95 -11.21
C GLY A 154 5.04 -6.08 -12.40
N HIS A 155 5.33 -6.98 -13.34
CA HIS A 155 4.34 -7.42 -14.32
C HIS A 155 3.45 -8.51 -13.71
N ALA A 156 2.14 -8.42 -13.94
CA ALA A 156 1.22 -9.48 -13.57
C ALA A 156 1.63 -10.78 -14.27
N PHE A 157 1.91 -11.82 -13.49
CA PHE A 157 2.25 -13.13 -14.03
C PHE A 157 1.02 -13.70 -14.76
N ARG A 158 1.08 -13.76 -16.10
CA ARG A 158 0.11 -14.47 -16.92
C ARG A 158 0.71 -15.83 -17.29
N PRO A 159 0.28 -16.94 -16.67
CA PRO A 159 0.73 -18.25 -17.07
C PRO A 159 0.29 -18.56 -18.51
N TYR A 160 1.11 -19.32 -19.23
CA TYR A 160 0.74 -19.83 -20.54
C TYR A 160 -0.39 -20.86 -20.39
N SER A 161 -1.60 -20.53 -20.84
CA SER A 161 -2.75 -21.44 -20.87
C SER A 161 -2.94 -21.99 -22.28
N LEU A 162 -2.76 -23.30 -22.44
CA LEU A 162 -2.99 -23.99 -23.71
C LEU A 162 -4.44 -23.86 -24.20
N GLN A 163 -5.40 -23.78 -23.27
CA GLN A 163 -6.81 -23.63 -23.58
C GLN A 163 -7.11 -22.27 -24.22
N GLU A 164 -6.47 -21.21 -23.72
CA GLU A 164 -6.58 -19.86 -24.29
C GLU A 164 -5.94 -19.77 -25.70
N CYS A 165 -4.83 -20.49 -25.93
CA CYS A 165 -4.22 -20.59 -27.26
C CYS A 165 -5.09 -21.36 -28.26
N LEU A 166 -5.73 -22.45 -27.82
CA LEU A 166 -6.63 -23.25 -28.66
C LEU A 166 -7.89 -22.47 -29.05
N GLU A 167 -8.49 -21.75 -28.10
CA GLU A 167 -9.68 -20.93 -28.33
C GLU A 167 -9.38 -19.75 -29.29
N THR A 168 -8.22 -19.11 -29.13
CA THR A 168 -7.75 -18.08 -30.07
C THR A 168 -7.50 -18.65 -31.47
N ALA A 169 -6.93 -19.86 -31.58
CA ALA A 169 -6.68 -20.51 -32.86
C ALA A 169 -7.99 -20.92 -33.57
N GLN A 170 -8.98 -21.43 -32.82
CA GLN A 170 -10.30 -21.77 -33.37
C GLN A 170 -11.05 -20.53 -33.88
N HIS A 171 -11.01 -19.43 -33.13
CA HIS A 171 -11.61 -18.17 -33.55
C HIS A 171 -10.92 -17.59 -34.81
N LEU A 172 -9.61 -17.83 -34.98
CA LEU A 172 -8.89 -17.44 -36.20
C LEU A 172 -9.27 -18.30 -37.42
N SER A 173 -9.53 -19.60 -37.23
CA SER A 173 -10.00 -20.47 -38.32
C SER A 173 -11.41 -20.09 -38.77
N GLU A 174 -12.31 -19.77 -37.85
CA GLU A 174 -13.68 -19.36 -38.19
C GLU A 174 -13.71 -18.04 -38.96
N VAL A 175 -12.90 -17.05 -38.54
CA VAL A 175 -12.76 -15.77 -39.26
C VAL A 175 -12.13 -15.94 -40.65
N THR A 176 -11.20 -16.87 -40.83
CA THR A 176 -10.59 -17.11 -42.15
C THR A 176 -11.49 -17.89 -43.10
N GLU A 177 -12.37 -18.78 -42.59
CA GLU A 177 -13.42 -19.40 -43.39
C GLU A 177 -14.50 -18.40 -43.83
N ASP A 178 -14.94 -17.49 -42.95
CA ASP A 178 -15.91 -16.45 -43.29
C ASP A 178 -15.37 -15.49 -44.37
N VAL A 179 -14.11 -15.04 -44.24
CA VAL A 179 -13.47 -14.15 -45.24
C VAL A 179 -13.34 -14.83 -46.61
N LYS A 180 -13.11 -16.15 -46.64
CA LYS A 180 -12.99 -16.93 -47.89
C LYS A 180 -14.34 -17.25 -48.52
N ASN A 181 -15.43 -17.21 -47.76
CA ASN A 181 -16.79 -17.46 -48.25
C ASN A 181 -17.48 -16.17 -48.74
N VAL A 182 -16.95 -15.01 -48.37
CA VAL A 182 -17.42 -13.68 -48.81
C VAL A 182 -16.61 -13.11 -50.00
N ALA A 183 -15.40 -13.65 -50.27
CA ALA A 183 -14.56 -13.32 -51.42
C ALA A 183 -14.77 -14.27 -52.60
#